data_AF-A0AAN3V292-F1
#
_entry.id   AF-A0AAN3V292-F1
#
_cell.length_a   1.000
_cell.length_b   1.000
_cell.length_c   1.000
_cell.angle_alpha   90.00
_cell.angle_beta   90.00
_cell.angle_gamma   90.00
#
_symmetry.space_group_name_H-M   'P 1'
#
loop_
_entity.id
_entity.type
_entity.pdbx_description
1 polymer ?
#
loop_
_entity_poly.entity_id
_entity_poly.type
_entity_poly.pdbx_seq_one_letter_code
_entity_poly.pdbx_strand_id
1 'polypeptide(L)'
;MTTITKERIELFIKNPLENGLTRGEQMELARIALASLERELIRHEHAKWSDSTFGCVGPIGPLKHLSKEALEAAAEPDDLSEWADMHFLLWDAQRRAGISDAEITAAMEDKLKINMERQWPEPKDGEPRLHIKEPGNSPVIPDGLSTVCAEAYQVVGVMADALGVFGDAAVQKVLDNLSQQKLVHRDVLPFSLPVTPDGWISCSELMPDDGQHVIILCDGAFVLYAQYRDGEFFDIVRNGDEFFETQSRNVTDWMQLPEPPL
;
A
#
# COMPACT_ATOMS: atom_id res chain seq x y z
N MET A 1 33.25 3.74 -26.65
CA MET A 1 33.45 2.34 -27.09
C MET A 1 32.99 2.23 -28.53
N THR A 2 33.76 1.60 -29.41
CA THR A 2 33.35 1.32 -30.80
C THR A 2 32.37 0.16 -30.80
N THR A 3 31.06 0.46 -30.86
CA THR A 3 30.00 -0.56 -30.87
C THR A 3 29.95 -1.26 -32.23
N ILE A 4 29.88 -2.60 -32.23
CA ILE A 4 29.67 -3.39 -33.44
C ILE A 4 28.30 -3.05 -34.04
N THR A 5 28.22 -2.73 -35.34
CA THR A 5 26.95 -2.34 -35.97
C THR A 5 26.17 -3.55 -36.47
N LYS A 6 24.87 -3.38 -36.75
CA LYS A 6 24.02 -4.41 -37.36
C LYS A 6 24.62 -4.93 -38.66
N GLU A 7 25.06 -4.02 -39.53
CA GLU A 7 25.68 -4.34 -40.82
C GLU A 7 26.97 -5.16 -40.63
N ARG A 8 27.73 -4.86 -39.57
CA ARG A 8 28.97 -5.60 -39.26
C ARG A 8 28.67 -7.02 -38.80
N ILE A 9 27.60 -7.25 -38.04
CA ILE A 9 27.15 -8.59 -37.64
C ILE A 9 26.60 -9.36 -38.85
N GLU A 10 25.82 -8.70 -39.71
CA GLU A 10 25.33 -9.33 -40.95
C GLU A 10 26.49 -9.77 -41.87
N LEU A 11 27.56 -8.97 -41.92
CA LEU A 11 28.78 -9.34 -42.65
C LEU A 11 29.50 -10.54 -42.00
N PHE A 12 29.53 -10.61 -40.67
CA PHE A 12 30.07 -11.75 -39.91
C PHE A 12 29.26 -13.04 -40.16
N ILE A 13 27.92 -12.95 -40.24
CA ILE A 13 27.08 -14.10 -40.62
C ILE A 13 27.44 -14.61 -42.02
N LYS A 14 27.67 -13.70 -42.97
CA LYS A 14 28.05 -14.06 -44.36
C LYS A 14 29.46 -14.63 -44.43
N ASN A 15 30.38 -14.13 -43.62
CA ASN A 15 31.81 -14.48 -43.64
C ASN A 15 32.23 -14.94 -42.24
N PRO A 16 32.06 -16.23 -41.90
CA PRO A 16 32.38 -16.75 -40.57
C PRO A 16 33.88 -16.62 -40.28
N LEU A 17 34.22 -16.52 -39.01
CA LEU A 17 35.62 -16.47 -38.58
C LEU A 17 36.13 -17.88 -38.28
N GLU A 18 37.39 -18.16 -38.63
CA GLU A 18 38.11 -19.33 -38.14
C GLU A 18 38.67 -19.05 -36.74
N ASN A 19 37.85 -19.30 -35.71
CA ASN A 19 38.15 -18.94 -34.32
C ASN A 19 37.86 -20.05 -33.32
N GLY A 20 37.69 -21.29 -33.79
CA GLY A 20 37.38 -22.46 -32.95
C GLY A 20 35.90 -22.61 -32.57
N LEU A 21 35.04 -21.65 -32.91
CA LEU A 21 33.58 -21.79 -32.78
C LEU A 21 32.99 -22.53 -33.98
N THR A 22 32.07 -23.45 -33.72
CA THR A 22 31.26 -24.08 -34.75
C THR A 22 30.38 -23.04 -35.46
N ARG A 23 29.94 -23.37 -36.68
CA ARG A 23 29.04 -22.48 -37.42
C ARG A 23 27.74 -22.21 -36.66
N GLY A 24 27.23 -23.19 -35.91
CA GLY A 24 26.04 -23.03 -35.07
C GLY A 24 26.24 -22.00 -33.95
N GLU A 25 27.35 -22.09 -33.22
CA GLU A 25 27.68 -21.13 -32.14
C GLU A 25 27.89 -19.71 -32.69
N GLN A 26 28.53 -19.57 -33.86
CA GLN A 26 28.70 -18.27 -34.50
C GLN A 26 27.35 -17.65 -34.91
N MET A 27 26.42 -18.47 -35.42
CA MET A 27 25.07 -18.00 -35.76
C MET A 27 24.26 -17.60 -34.53
N GLU A 28 24.37 -18.35 -33.42
CA GLU A 28 23.66 -18.01 -32.19
C GLU A 28 24.21 -16.70 -31.56
N LEU A 29 25.53 -16.54 -31.53
CA LEU A 29 26.14 -15.28 -31.09
C LEU A 29 25.66 -14.09 -31.93
N ALA A 30 25.60 -14.25 -33.25
CA ALA A 30 25.09 -13.22 -34.14
C ALA A 30 23.61 -12.92 -33.88
N ARG A 31 22.79 -13.94 -33.63
CA ARG A 31 21.36 -13.80 -33.30
C ARG A 31 21.14 -13.00 -32.03
N ILE A 32 21.87 -13.33 -30.95
CA ILE A 32 21.81 -12.62 -29.67
C ILE A 32 22.22 -11.17 -29.84
N ALA A 33 23.33 -10.93 -30.55
CA ALA A 33 23.85 -9.58 -30.75
C ALA A 33 22.91 -8.72 -31.62
N LEU A 34 22.30 -9.28 -32.67
CA LEU A 34 21.29 -8.58 -33.47
C LEU A 34 20.05 -8.22 -32.65
N ALA A 35 19.50 -9.14 -31.87
CA ALA A 35 18.35 -8.89 -31.01
C ALA A 35 18.63 -7.80 -29.97
N SER A 36 19.85 -7.79 -29.40
CA SER A 36 20.30 -6.75 -28.48
C SER A 36 20.37 -5.37 -29.14
N LEU A 37 20.97 -5.27 -30.34
CA LEU A 37 21.05 -4.02 -31.09
C LEU A 37 19.67 -3.47 -31.49
N GLU A 38 18.74 -4.34 -31.88
CA GLU A 38 17.37 -3.94 -32.22
C GLU A 38 16.64 -3.35 -31.01
N ARG A 39 16.78 -4.00 -29.84
CA ARG A 39 16.16 -3.50 -28.60
C ARG A 39 16.78 -2.19 -28.13
N GLU A 40 18.08 -2.03 -28.26
CA GLU A 40 18.78 -0.77 -27.90
C GLU A 40 18.39 0.38 -28.84
N LEU A 41 18.20 0.11 -30.14
CA LEU A 41 17.71 1.12 -31.08
C LEU A 41 16.31 1.61 -30.68
N ILE A 42 15.39 0.69 -30.36
CA ILE A 42 14.04 1.04 -29.90
C ILE A 42 14.10 1.91 -28.64
N ARG A 43 14.93 1.52 -27.66
CA ARG A 43 15.13 2.28 -26.41
C ARG A 43 15.66 3.68 -26.68
N HIS A 44 16.61 3.84 -27.59
CA HIS A 44 17.16 5.15 -27.96
C HIS A 44 16.13 6.04 -28.68
N GLU A 45 15.38 5.50 -29.64
CA GLU A 45 14.34 6.27 -30.33
C GLU A 45 13.21 6.67 -29.38
N HIS A 46 12.81 5.76 -28.49
CA HIS A 46 11.86 6.07 -27.41
C HIS A 46 12.38 7.20 -26.51
N ALA A 47 13.64 7.15 -26.07
CA ALA A 47 14.23 8.20 -25.23
C ALA A 47 14.23 9.57 -25.94
N LYS A 48 14.60 9.62 -27.23
CA LYS A 48 14.55 10.86 -28.03
C LYS A 48 13.14 11.42 -28.13
N TRP A 49 12.15 10.57 -28.38
CA TRP A 49 10.75 10.97 -28.46
C TRP A 49 10.21 11.43 -27.09
N SER A 50 10.55 10.73 -26.01
CA SER A 50 10.15 11.09 -24.65
C SER A 50 10.76 12.44 -24.23
N ASP A 51 12.03 12.68 -24.53
CA ASP A 51 12.69 13.96 -24.24
C ASP A 51 12.09 15.12 -25.06
N SER A 52 11.72 14.89 -26.33
CA SER A 52 11.09 15.93 -27.16
C SER A 52 9.64 16.22 -26.76
N THR A 53 8.92 15.21 -26.28
CA THR A 53 7.48 15.31 -25.94
C THR A 53 7.27 15.84 -24.52
N PHE A 54 8.01 15.32 -23.55
CA PHE A 54 7.79 15.60 -22.12
C PHE A 54 8.88 16.48 -21.49
N GLY A 55 9.97 16.74 -22.21
CA GLY A 55 11.07 17.56 -21.73
C GLY A 55 11.93 16.91 -20.63
N CYS A 56 12.70 17.75 -19.94
CA CYS A 56 13.65 17.34 -18.91
C CYS A 56 12.96 17.15 -17.54
N VAL A 57 12.17 16.07 -17.44
CA VAL A 57 11.51 15.64 -16.19
C VAL A 57 12.27 14.49 -15.52
N GLY A 58 12.10 14.36 -14.21
CA GLY A 58 12.70 13.29 -13.41
C GLY A 58 11.96 11.93 -13.52
N PRO A 59 12.46 10.89 -12.85
CA PRO A 59 11.96 9.51 -13.00
C PRO A 59 10.58 9.25 -12.38
N ILE A 60 10.10 10.14 -11.49
CA ILE A 60 8.88 9.92 -10.70
C ILE A 60 7.61 9.88 -11.57
N GLY A 61 7.52 10.71 -12.61
CA GLY A 61 6.38 10.72 -13.52
C GLY A 61 6.17 9.37 -14.22
N PRO A 62 7.19 8.88 -14.96
CA PRO A 62 7.15 7.56 -15.58
C PRO A 62 6.87 6.41 -14.59
N LEU A 63 7.41 6.46 -13.37
CA LEU A 63 7.11 5.43 -12.35
C LEU A 63 5.65 5.45 -11.88
N LYS A 64 5.05 6.63 -11.69
CA LYS A 64 3.62 6.75 -11.37
C LYS A 64 2.74 6.25 -12.51
N HIS A 65 3.17 6.47 -13.75
CA HIS A 65 2.48 5.97 -14.93
C HIS A 65 2.63 4.45 -15.03
N LEU A 66 3.81 3.90 -14.78
CA LEU A 66 4.06 2.45 -14.79
C LEU A 66 3.11 1.69 -13.85
N SER A 67 2.75 2.29 -12.71
CA SER A 67 1.75 1.69 -11.80
C SER A 67 0.35 1.57 -12.42
N LYS A 68 -0.03 2.47 -13.34
CA LYS A 68 -1.30 2.39 -14.06
C LYS A 68 -1.25 1.35 -15.17
N GLU A 69 -0.20 1.37 -16.00
CA GLU A 69 0.01 0.38 -17.07
C GLU A 69 0.11 -1.05 -16.51
N ALA A 70 0.67 -1.23 -15.31
CA ALA A 70 0.67 -2.53 -14.64
C ALA A 70 -0.74 -3.04 -14.30
N LEU A 71 -1.70 -2.14 -14.02
CA LEU A 71 -3.10 -2.51 -13.79
C LEU A 71 -3.82 -2.82 -15.11
N GLU A 72 -3.50 -2.08 -16.17
CA GLU A 72 -4.04 -2.30 -17.53
C GLU A 72 -3.54 -3.65 -18.08
N ALA A 73 -2.24 -3.93 -17.99
CA ALA A 73 -1.65 -5.23 -18.32
C ALA A 73 -2.20 -6.39 -17.47
N ALA A 74 -2.55 -6.14 -16.20
CA ALA A 74 -3.16 -7.17 -15.34
C ALA A 74 -4.62 -7.46 -15.73
N ALA A 75 -5.34 -6.46 -16.25
CA ALA A 75 -6.71 -6.62 -16.74
C ALA A 75 -6.76 -7.31 -18.11
N GLU A 76 -5.78 -7.02 -18.98
CA GLU A 76 -5.69 -7.54 -20.36
C GLU A 76 -4.32 -8.18 -20.63
N PRO A 77 -3.98 -9.31 -19.97
CA PRO A 77 -2.64 -9.90 -20.04
C PRO A 77 -2.22 -10.40 -21.42
N ASP A 78 -3.20 -10.63 -22.31
CA ASP A 78 -2.97 -11.03 -23.71
C ASP A 78 -2.67 -9.82 -24.63
N ASP A 79 -2.86 -8.59 -24.16
CA ASP A 79 -2.52 -7.39 -24.94
C ASP A 79 -1.04 -7.02 -24.80
N LEU A 80 -0.29 -7.21 -25.89
CA LEU A 80 1.14 -6.92 -25.93
C LEU A 80 1.47 -5.42 -25.85
N SER A 81 0.54 -4.50 -26.15
CA SER A 81 0.83 -3.06 -26.00
C SER A 81 1.04 -2.67 -24.54
N GLU A 82 0.23 -3.21 -23.63
CA GLU A 82 0.32 -2.91 -22.20
C GLU A 82 1.68 -3.34 -21.61
N TRP A 83 2.20 -4.48 -22.06
CA TRP A 83 3.55 -4.94 -21.72
C TRP A 83 4.64 -4.03 -22.32
N ALA A 84 4.43 -3.54 -23.54
CA ALA A 84 5.36 -2.61 -24.18
C ALA A 84 5.41 -1.26 -23.45
N ASP A 85 4.27 -0.74 -23.01
CA ASP A 85 4.17 0.50 -22.23
C ASP A 85 4.89 0.38 -20.89
N MET A 86 4.74 -0.75 -20.19
CA MET A 86 5.55 -1.02 -19.00
C MET A 86 7.06 -0.99 -19.28
N HIS A 87 7.51 -1.57 -20.40
CA HIS A 87 8.92 -1.54 -20.79
C HIS A 87 9.42 -0.12 -21.09
N PHE A 88 8.65 0.66 -21.84
CA PHE A 88 8.99 2.03 -22.19
C PHE A 88 9.10 2.91 -20.95
N LEU A 89 8.12 2.83 -20.04
CA LEU A 89 8.10 3.61 -18.81
C LEU A 89 9.21 3.22 -17.84
N LEU A 90 9.53 1.93 -17.73
CA LEU A 90 10.64 1.46 -16.90
C LEU A 90 11.99 1.96 -17.44
N TRP A 91 12.23 1.88 -18.75
CA TRP A 91 13.44 2.43 -19.36
C TRP A 91 13.53 3.94 -19.19
N ASP A 92 12.40 4.65 -19.34
CA ASP A 92 12.33 6.10 -19.17
C ASP A 92 12.67 6.53 -17.74
N ALA A 93 12.10 5.83 -16.75
CA ALA A 93 12.40 6.05 -15.35
C ALA A 93 13.89 5.78 -15.07
N GLN A 94 14.41 4.64 -15.51
CA GLN A 94 15.79 4.24 -15.26
C GLN A 94 16.79 5.25 -15.83
N ARG A 95 16.63 5.64 -17.11
CA ARG A 95 17.53 6.62 -17.75
C ARG A 95 17.44 8.00 -17.09
N ARG A 96 16.23 8.45 -16.70
CA ARG A 96 16.03 9.75 -16.04
C ARG A 96 16.57 9.78 -14.62
N ALA A 97 16.68 8.61 -13.97
CA ALA A 97 17.39 8.45 -12.71
C ALA A 97 18.92 8.37 -12.87
N GLY A 98 19.44 8.35 -14.10
CA GLY A 98 20.86 8.21 -14.37
C GLY A 98 21.43 6.81 -14.13
N ILE A 99 20.56 5.79 -14.05
CA ILE A 99 20.96 4.42 -13.75
C ILE A 99 21.41 3.73 -15.05
N SER A 100 22.67 3.29 -15.08
CA SER A 100 23.22 2.54 -16.21
C SER A 100 22.80 1.07 -16.21
N ASP A 101 22.87 0.44 -17.38
CA ASP A 101 22.60 -0.99 -17.53
C ASP A 101 23.53 -1.86 -16.68
N ALA A 102 24.78 -1.44 -16.47
CA ALA A 102 25.73 -2.15 -15.62
C ALA A 102 25.31 -2.08 -14.13
N GLU A 103 24.89 -0.90 -13.66
CA GLU A 103 24.46 -0.71 -12.27
C GLU A 103 23.18 -1.49 -11.97
N ILE A 104 22.17 -1.43 -12.84
CA ILE A 104 20.93 -2.18 -12.62
C ILE A 104 21.18 -3.69 -12.71
N THR A 105 22.05 -4.16 -13.62
CA THR A 105 22.39 -5.59 -13.73
C THR A 105 23.04 -6.09 -12.44
N ALA A 106 24.03 -5.37 -11.90
CA ALA A 106 24.66 -5.72 -10.63
C ALA A 106 23.65 -5.74 -9.47
N ALA A 107 22.77 -4.74 -9.41
CA ALA A 107 21.71 -4.69 -8.39
C ALA A 107 20.71 -5.85 -8.53
N MET A 108 20.36 -6.26 -9.75
CA MET A 108 19.51 -7.42 -10.00
C MET A 108 20.17 -8.73 -9.56
N GLU A 109 21.46 -8.93 -9.84
CA GLU A 109 22.22 -10.11 -9.39
C GLU A 109 22.23 -10.22 -7.86
N ASP A 110 22.51 -9.13 -7.16
CA ASP A 110 22.54 -9.13 -5.69
C ASP A 110 21.15 -9.31 -5.10
N LYS A 111 20.13 -8.66 -5.68
CA LYS A 111 18.75 -8.81 -5.23
C LYS A 111 18.23 -10.23 -5.45
N LEU A 112 18.63 -10.89 -6.54
CA LEU A 112 18.25 -12.26 -6.83
C LEU A 112 18.78 -13.24 -5.77
N LYS A 113 20.06 -13.10 -5.37
CA LYS A 113 20.65 -13.92 -4.28
C LYS A 113 19.84 -13.80 -2.99
N ILE A 114 19.53 -12.57 -2.58
CA ILE A 114 18.69 -12.30 -1.39
C ILE A 114 17.30 -12.93 -1.53
N ASN A 115 16.68 -12.86 -2.71
CA ASN A 115 15.35 -13.42 -2.92
C ASN A 115 15.33 -14.95 -2.89
N MET A 116 16.40 -15.61 -3.34
CA MET A 116 16.55 -17.07 -3.30
C MET A 116 16.74 -17.62 -1.88
N GLU A 117 17.29 -16.82 -0.96
CA GLU A 117 17.49 -17.18 0.44
C GLU A 117 16.23 -16.98 1.31
N ARG A 118 15.24 -16.25 0.81
CA ARG A 118 14.00 -15.93 1.55
C ARG A 118 13.04 -17.11 1.59
N GLN A 119 12.21 -17.12 2.64
CA GLN A 119 11.05 -17.99 2.73
C GLN A 119 9.84 -17.31 2.08
N TRP A 120 9.06 -18.09 1.34
CA TRP A 120 7.90 -17.63 0.58
C TRP A 120 6.67 -18.48 0.94
N PRO A 121 5.46 -17.88 0.99
CA PRO A 121 4.23 -18.62 1.21
C PRO A 121 3.88 -19.50 0.00
N GLU A 122 2.95 -20.42 0.21
CA GLU A 122 2.44 -21.31 -0.83
C GLU A 122 1.93 -20.54 -2.07
N PRO A 123 2.14 -21.09 -3.27
CA PRO A 123 1.66 -20.48 -4.48
C PRO A 123 0.16 -20.24 -4.56
N LYS A 124 -0.23 -18.99 -4.84
CA LYS A 124 -1.57 -18.60 -5.28
C LYS A 124 -1.49 -17.90 -6.62
N ASP A 125 -2.43 -18.23 -7.50
CA ASP A 125 -2.57 -17.62 -8.82
C ASP A 125 -3.30 -16.27 -8.70
N GLY A 126 -2.93 -15.30 -9.53
CA GLY A 126 -3.49 -13.94 -9.52
C GLY A 126 -3.14 -13.05 -8.31
N GLU A 127 -2.47 -13.56 -7.28
CA GLU A 127 -2.19 -12.83 -6.03
C GLU A 127 -0.69 -12.51 -5.87
N PRO A 128 -0.34 -11.29 -5.41
CA PRO A 128 1.04 -10.94 -5.11
C PRO A 128 1.57 -11.75 -3.92
N ARG A 129 2.83 -12.19 -4.02
CA ARG A 129 3.50 -12.93 -2.93
C ARG A 129 4.54 -12.07 -2.26
N LEU A 130 4.42 -11.96 -0.94
CA LEU A 130 5.39 -11.29 -0.10
C LEU A 130 6.21 -12.33 0.66
N HIS A 131 7.51 -12.08 0.80
CA HIS A 131 8.40 -12.91 1.60
C HIS A 131 7.97 -12.92 3.07
N ILE A 132 8.13 -14.07 3.73
CA ILE A 132 7.85 -14.22 5.16
C ILE A 132 8.95 -13.47 5.93
N LYS A 133 8.55 -12.55 6.80
CA LYS A 133 9.47 -11.86 7.72
C LYS A 133 9.55 -12.67 9.02
N GLU A 134 10.76 -12.93 9.51
CA GLU A 134 10.91 -13.53 10.84
C GLU A 134 10.31 -12.62 11.92
N PRO A 135 9.52 -13.16 12.86
CA PRO A 135 8.97 -12.39 13.96
C PRO A 135 10.13 -11.94 14.88
N GLY A 136 10.56 -10.69 14.73
CA GLY A 136 11.57 -10.09 15.62
C GLY A 136 12.58 -9.16 14.95
N ASN A 137 12.71 -9.20 13.61
CA ASN A 137 13.68 -8.36 12.88
C ASN A 137 13.03 -7.27 12.01
N SER A 138 11.80 -6.88 12.33
CA SER A 138 11.27 -5.64 11.80
C SER A 138 12.00 -4.50 12.50
N PRO A 139 12.67 -3.56 11.79
CA PRO A 139 12.83 -2.22 12.36
C PRO A 139 11.43 -1.79 12.80
N VAL A 140 11.32 -1.18 13.99
CA VAL A 140 10.05 -0.61 14.47
C VAL A 140 9.45 0.15 13.30
N ILE A 141 8.43 -0.46 12.69
CA ILE A 141 7.77 0.08 11.51
C ILE A 141 7.17 1.40 12.04
N PRO A 142 7.36 2.56 11.39
CA PRO A 142 6.51 3.70 11.69
C PRO A 142 5.10 3.17 11.53
N ASP A 143 4.38 3.09 12.65
CA ASP A 143 3.13 2.36 12.86
C ASP A 143 2.32 2.27 11.56
N GLY A 144 1.80 1.11 11.15
CA GLY A 144 1.19 0.95 9.80
C GLY A 144 0.19 2.07 9.44
N LEU A 145 -0.44 2.63 10.47
CA LEU A 145 -1.24 3.85 10.46
C LEU A 145 -0.51 5.10 9.90
N SER A 146 0.73 5.37 10.30
CA SER A 146 1.58 6.46 9.79
C SER A 146 1.80 6.37 8.28
N THR A 147 1.97 5.16 7.73
CA THR A 147 2.15 4.98 6.29
C THR A 147 0.85 5.26 5.55
N VAL A 148 -0.26 4.71 6.06
CA VAL A 148 -1.61 4.93 5.49
C VAL A 148 -2.01 6.41 5.54
N CYS A 149 -1.75 7.09 6.66
CA CYS A 149 -2.03 8.51 6.80
C CYS A 149 -1.17 9.38 5.85
N ALA A 150 0.10 9.02 5.63
CA ALA A 150 0.97 9.73 4.70
C ALA A 150 0.54 9.57 3.24
N GLU A 151 0.12 8.36 2.84
CA GLU A 151 -0.40 8.12 1.49
C GLU A 151 -1.74 8.84 1.26
N ALA A 152 -2.65 8.76 2.23
CA ALA A 152 -3.93 9.48 2.17
C ALA A 152 -3.73 11.00 2.09
N TYR A 153 -2.76 11.56 2.83
CA TYR A 153 -2.41 12.98 2.77
C TYR A 153 -2.03 13.39 1.35
N GLN A 154 -1.19 12.59 0.68
CA GLN A 154 -0.73 12.88 -0.68
C GLN A 154 -1.88 12.83 -1.69
N VAL A 155 -2.77 11.84 -1.58
CA VAL A 155 -3.93 11.71 -2.46
C VAL A 155 -4.88 12.91 -2.32
N VAL A 156 -5.27 13.25 -1.09
CA VAL A 156 -6.16 14.38 -0.82
C VAL A 156 -5.54 15.70 -1.26
N GLY A 157 -4.25 15.90 -1.00
CA GLY A 157 -3.53 17.11 -1.39
C GLY A 157 -3.50 17.33 -2.91
N VAL A 158 -3.24 16.27 -3.67
CA VAL A 158 -3.22 16.33 -5.15
C VAL A 158 -4.62 16.61 -5.71
N MET A 159 -5.66 15.98 -5.16
CA MET A 159 -7.04 16.24 -5.58
C MET A 159 -7.46 17.68 -5.27
N ALA A 160 -7.10 18.19 -4.10
CA ALA A 160 -7.43 19.55 -3.69
C ALA A 160 -6.73 20.63 -4.53
N ASP A 161 -5.47 20.40 -4.89
CA ASP A 161 -4.72 21.28 -5.79
C ASP A 161 -5.33 21.28 -7.20
N ALA A 162 -5.63 20.10 -7.74
CA ALA A 162 -6.26 19.97 -9.07
C ALA A 162 -7.64 20.64 -9.16
N LEU A 163 -8.38 20.66 -8.05
CA LEU A 163 -9.68 21.33 -7.95
C LEU A 163 -9.57 22.81 -7.55
N GLY A 164 -8.37 23.32 -7.27
CA GLY A 164 -8.14 24.71 -6.83
C GLY A 164 -8.68 25.03 -5.44
N VAL A 165 -8.96 24.01 -4.63
CA VAL A 165 -9.57 24.12 -3.29
C VAL A 165 -8.56 23.84 -2.17
N PHE A 166 -7.26 23.85 -2.46
CA PHE A 166 -6.24 23.58 -1.44
C PHE A 166 -6.35 24.50 -0.22
N GLY A 167 -6.73 25.77 -0.41
CA GLY A 167 -6.94 26.73 0.68
C GLY A 167 -8.28 26.62 1.41
N ASP A 168 -9.15 25.67 1.04
CA ASP A 168 -10.43 25.47 1.71
C ASP A 168 -10.23 24.94 3.14
N ALA A 169 -11.01 25.48 4.09
CA ALA A 169 -10.85 25.18 5.51
C ALA A 169 -11.15 23.71 5.85
N ALA A 170 -12.06 23.05 5.13
CA ALA A 170 -12.36 21.64 5.34
C ALA A 170 -11.22 20.76 4.79
N VAL A 171 -10.65 21.13 3.64
CA VAL A 171 -9.50 20.44 3.04
C VAL A 171 -8.27 20.55 3.94
N GLN A 172 -7.94 21.76 4.41
CA GLN A 172 -6.83 21.99 5.34
C GLN A 172 -7.00 21.17 6.62
N LYS A 173 -8.22 21.12 7.18
CA LYS A 173 -8.51 20.29 8.36
C LYS A 173 -8.26 18.81 8.09
N VAL A 174 -8.66 18.27 6.94
CA VAL A 174 -8.40 16.86 6.59
C VAL A 174 -6.90 16.59 6.44
N LEU A 175 -6.16 17.47 5.78
CA LEU A 175 -4.70 17.35 5.62
C LEU A 175 -3.98 17.42 6.98
N ASP A 176 -4.36 18.37 7.84
CA ASP A 176 -3.81 18.50 9.19
C ASP A 176 -4.02 17.22 10.00
N ASN A 177 -5.23 16.66 9.95
CA ASN A 177 -5.59 15.43 10.64
C ASN A 177 -4.76 14.22 10.18
N LEU A 178 -4.59 14.08 8.86
CA LEU A 178 -3.77 13.03 8.25
C LEU A 178 -2.30 13.21 8.64
N SER A 179 -1.79 14.45 8.65
CA SER A 179 -0.40 14.74 9.04
C SER A 179 -0.12 14.43 10.51
N GLN A 180 -1.11 14.65 11.39
CA GLN A 180 -1.01 14.45 12.82
C GLN A 180 -1.42 13.04 13.27
N GLN A 181 -1.78 12.15 12.32
CA GLN A 181 -2.30 10.80 12.59
C GLN A 181 -3.48 10.81 13.57
N LYS A 182 -4.25 11.90 13.57
CA LYS A 182 -5.31 12.14 14.53
C LYS A 182 -6.58 11.46 14.05
N LEU A 183 -7.11 10.54 14.84
CA LEU A 183 -8.45 9.99 14.61
C LEU A 183 -9.46 11.11 14.87
N VAL A 184 -10.17 11.58 13.83
CA VAL A 184 -10.95 12.82 13.96
C VAL A 184 -12.43 12.60 14.18
N HIS A 185 -13.01 11.48 13.77
CA HIS A 185 -14.35 11.08 14.18
C HIS A 185 -14.48 9.56 14.12
N ARG A 186 -15.04 8.95 15.18
CA ARG A 186 -15.46 7.53 15.14
C ARG A 186 -16.70 7.34 14.26
N ASP A 187 -17.37 8.43 13.87
CA ASP A 187 -18.78 8.42 13.45
C ASP A 187 -19.01 8.74 11.96
N VAL A 188 -17.99 8.69 11.09
CA VAL A 188 -18.12 9.10 9.67
C VAL A 188 -17.74 7.98 8.68
N LEU A 189 -17.67 6.74 9.13
CA LEU A 189 -17.61 5.62 8.19
C LEU A 189 -19.03 5.25 7.73
N PRO A 190 -19.28 5.08 6.42
CA PRO A 190 -20.60 4.67 5.89
C PRO A 190 -20.95 3.20 6.21
N PHE A 191 -20.17 2.56 7.07
CA PHE A 191 -20.41 1.24 7.61
C PHE A 191 -20.14 1.27 9.12
N SER A 192 -21.00 0.61 9.88
CA SER A 192 -20.79 0.42 11.31
C SER A 192 -19.59 -0.51 11.50
N LEU A 193 -18.56 -0.03 12.19
CA LEU A 193 -17.59 -0.95 12.80
C LEU A 193 -18.36 -1.78 13.84
N PRO A 194 -18.15 -3.12 13.90
CA PRO A 194 -18.62 -3.87 15.05
C PRO A 194 -18.00 -3.20 16.28
N VAL A 195 -18.84 -2.66 17.16
CA VAL A 195 -18.40 -2.21 18.47
C VAL A 195 -17.74 -3.42 19.09
N THR A 196 -16.42 -3.38 19.25
CA THR A 196 -15.71 -4.39 20.02
C THR A 196 -16.36 -4.41 21.41
N PRO A 197 -16.89 -5.55 21.88
CA PRO A 197 -17.62 -5.63 23.15
C PRO A 197 -16.79 -5.25 24.39
N ASP A 198 -15.49 -5.06 24.22
CA ASP A 198 -14.52 -4.91 25.31
C ASP A 198 -14.30 -3.46 25.78
N GLY A 199 -15.23 -2.53 25.51
CA GLY A 199 -15.05 -1.10 25.77
C GLY A 199 -16.23 -0.39 26.43
N TRP A 200 -15.93 0.74 27.07
CA TRP A 200 -16.91 1.70 27.56
C TRP A 200 -17.57 2.44 26.38
N ILE A 201 -18.90 2.53 26.42
CA ILE A 201 -19.79 3.19 25.47
C ILE A 201 -20.37 4.41 26.16
N SER A 202 -20.24 5.60 25.57
CA SER A 202 -20.85 6.79 26.16
C SER A 202 -22.38 6.73 26.03
N CYS A 203 -23.10 7.09 27.09
CA CYS A 203 -24.57 7.23 27.04
C CYS A 203 -25.03 8.27 26.02
N SER A 204 -24.15 9.21 25.63
CA SER A 204 -24.43 10.20 24.58
C SER A 204 -24.31 9.63 23.16
N GLU A 205 -23.58 8.53 22.99
CA GLU A 205 -23.37 7.84 21.71
C GLU A 205 -24.45 6.76 21.50
N LEU A 206 -24.71 5.95 22.52
CA LEU A 206 -25.66 4.85 22.46
C LEU A 206 -26.17 4.51 23.87
N MET A 207 -27.48 4.29 23.99
CA MET A 207 -28.09 3.78 25.23
C MET A 207 -28.21 2.26 25.18
N PRO A 208 -28.18 1.55 26.33
CA PRO A 208 -28.48 0.12 26.37
C PRO A 208 -29.91 -0.17 25.90
N ASP A 209 -30.17 -1.43 25.53
CA ASP A 209 -31.53 -1.90 25.28
C ASP A 209 -32.34 -2.01 26.58
N ASP A 210 -33.66 -1.85 26.49
CA ASP A 210 -34.54 -1.96 27.65
C ASP A 210 -34.47 -3.36 28.28
N GLY A 211 -34.29 -3.41 29.60
CA GLY A 211 -34.06 -4.63 30.37
C GLY A 211 -32.62 -5.14 30.38
N GLN A 212 -31.69 -4.50 29.66
CA GLN A 212 -30.29 -4.95 29.55
C GLN A 212 -29.52 -4.71 30.86
N HIS A 213 -28.70 -5.69 31.24
CA HIS A 213 -27.78 -5.61 32.36
C HIS A 213 -26.39 -5.16 31.90
N VAL A 214 -25.86 -4.12 32.53
CA VAL A 214 -24.64 -3.42 32.12
C VAL A 214 -23.79 -3.03 33.33
N ILE A 215 -22.53 -2.69 33.09
CA ILE A 215 -21.68 -1.98 34.04
C ILE A 215 -21.71 -0.50 33.66
N ILE A 216 -21.90 0.40 34.61
CA ILE A 216 -22.01 1.85 34.39
C ILE A 216 -20.90 2.62 35.10
N LEU A 217 -20.52 3.78 34.55
CA LEU A 217 -19.70 4.80 35.18
C LEU A 217 -20.60 5.99 35.55
N CYS A 218 -20.74 6.28 36.84
CA CYS A 218 -21.53 7.41 37.32
C CYS A 218 -20.71 8.39 38.16
N ASP A 219 -21.12 9.66 38.13
CA ASP A 219 -20.45 10.80 38.76
C ASP A 219 -18.94 10.91 38.42
N GLY A 220 -18.52 10.33 37.29
CA GLY A 220 -17.12 10.29 36.84
C GLY A 220 -16.17 9.49 37.73
N ALA A 221 -16.67 8.72 38.70
CA ALA A 221 -15.83 8.02 39.68
C ALA A 221 -16.31 6.62 40.10
N PHE A 222 -17.62 6.35 40.03
CA PHE A 222 -18.18 5.09 40.54
C PHE A 222 -18.48 4.13 39.39
N VAL A 223 -18.02 2.89 39.53
CA VAL A 223 -18.31 1.79 38.60
C VAL A 223 -19.28 0.82 39.27
N LEU A 224 -20.48 0.68 38.72
CA LEU A 224 -21.58 -0.08 39.31
C LEU A 224 -22.20 -1.05 38.31
N TYR A 225 -22.82 -2.11 38.81
CA TYR A 225 -23.72 -2.93 38.02
C TYR A 225 -25.12 -2.31 38.03
N ALA A 226 -25.74 -2.20 36.86
CA ALA A 226 -27.09 -1.66 36.73
C ALA A 226 -27.92 -2.40 35.66
N GLN A 227 -29.23 -2.31 35.81
CA GLN A 227 -30.19 -2.64 34.75
C GLN A 227 -30.74 -1.35 34.14
N TYR A 228 -30.77 -1.26 32.82
CA TYR A 228 -31.41 -0.15 32.12
C TYR A 228 -32.89 -0.47 31.89
N ARG A 229 -33.79 0.39 32.38
CA ARG A 229 -35.25 0.25 32.19
C ARG A 229 -35.91 1.61 32.06
N ASP A 230 -36.85 1.74 31.13
CA ASP A 230 -37.71 2.93 30.99
C ASP A 230 -36.94 4.27 30.90
N GLY A 231 -35.73 4.26 30.31
CA GLY A 231 -34.91 5.46 30.19
C GLY A 231 -33.93 5.71 31.34
N GLU A 232 -33.95 4.89 32.39
CA GLU A 232 -33.19 5.10 33.62
C GLU A 232 -32.32 3.89 33.98
N PHE A 233 -31.23 4.14 34.72
CA PHE A 233 -30.34 3.09 35.23
C PHE A 233 -30.66 2.79 36.69
N PHE A 234 -30.86 1.50 36.99
CA PHE A 234 -31.17 1.02 38.33
C PHE A 234 -30.05 0.10 38.84
N ASP A 235 -29.37 0.51 39.89
CA ASP A 235 -28.35 -0.27 40.58
C ASP A 235 -28.92 -0.87 41.89
N ILE A 236 -28.26 -1.91 42.38
CA ILE A 236 -28.65 -2.59 43.61
C ILE A 236 -27.62 -2.28 44.69
N VAL A 237 -28.05 -1.66 45.77
CA VAL A 237 -27.22 -1.33 46.92
C VAL A 237 -27.60 -2.23 48.10
N ARG A 238 -26.58 -2.59 48.90
CA ARG A 238 -26.76 -3.37 50.12
C ARG A 238 -26.68 -2.45 51.35
N ASN A 239 -27.65 -2.58 52.26
CA ASN A 239 -27.63 -1.94 53.58
C ASN A 239 -27.93 -3.01 54.64
N GLY A 240 -26.93 -3.39 55.41
CA GLY A 240 -27.02 -4.54 56.30
C GLY A 240 -27.21 -5.85 55.52
N ASP A 241 -28.29 -6.57 55.79
CA ASP A 241 -28.65 -7.83 55.14
C ASP A 241 -29.73 -7.69 54.06
N GLU A 242 -30.17 -6.46 53.79
CA GLU A 242 -31.18 -6.17 52.77
C GLU A 242 -30.56 -5.53 51.53
N PHE A 243 -31.13 -5.88 50.37
CA PHE A 243 -30.82 -5.27 49.08
C PHE A 243 -32.01 -4.42 48.65
N PHE A 244 -31.74 -3.21 48.19
CA PHE A 244 -32.74 -2.34 47.61
C PHE A 244 -32.20 -1.74 46.32
N GLU A 245 -33.13 -1.52 45.41
CA GLU A 245 -32.87 -0.90 44.13
C GLU A 245 -32.83 0.62 44.31
N THR A 246 -31.85 1.26 43.68
CA THR A 246 -31.74 2.72 43.63
C THR A 246 -31.52 3.15 42.18
N GLN A 247 -31.90 4.39 41.90
CA GLN A 247 -31.68 5.00 40.60
C GLN A 247 -30.26 5.61 40.57
N SER A 248 -29.46 5.18 39.60
CA SER A 248 -28.15 5.75 39.32
C SER A 248 -28.31 7.06 38.53
N ARG A 249 -27.74 8.13 39.07
CA ARG A 249 -27.77 9.48 38.47
C ARG A 249 -26.41 9.82 37.86
N ASN A 250 -26.40 10.72 36.88
CA ASN A 250 -25.19 11.19 36.20
C ASN A 250 -24.34 10.05 35.59
N VAL A 251 -25.00 9.07 34.96
CA VAL A 251 -24.30 8.01 34.23
C VAL A 251 -23.74 8.59 32.94
N THR A 252 -22.43 8.44 32.73
CA THR A 252 -21.74 8.97 31.55
C THR A 252 -21.46 7.90 30.51
N ASP A 253 -21.13 6.70 30.97
CA ASP A 253 -20.67 5.60 30.14
C ASP A 253 -21.19 4.26 30.69
N TRP A 254 -21.36 3.27 29.81
CA TRP A 254 -21.74 1.91 30.15
C TRP A 254 -20.93 0.90 29.34
N MET A 255 -20.85 -0.35 29.81
CA MET A 255 -20.26 -1.46 29.05
C MET A 255 -21.09 -2.73 29.27
N GLN A 256 -21.05 -3.64 28.30
CA GLN A 256 -21.72 -4.92 28.40
C GLN A 256 -21.12 -5.75 29.55
N LEU A 257 -21.96 -6.49 30.28
CA LEU A 257 -21.49 -7.41 31.29
C LEU A 257 -20.68 -8.54 30.62
N PRO A 258 -19.41 -8.78 31.02
CA PRO A 258 -18.62 -9.87 30.47
C PRO A 258 -19.24 -11.22 30.84
N GLU A 259 -19.06 -12.23 29.97
CA GLU A 259 -19.50 -13.59 30.29
C GLU A 259 -18.75 -14.09 31.54
N PRO A 260 -19.46 -14.70 32.52
CA PRO A 260 -18.80 -15.30 33.66
C PRO A 260 -17.86 -16.43 33.22
N PRO A 261 -16.74 -16.64 33.91
CA PRO A 261 -15.86 -17.76 33.61
C PRO A 261 -16.61 -19.09 33.74
N LEU A 262 -16.45 -19.96 32.74
CA LEU A 262 -16.97 -21.34 32.71
C LEU A 262 -16.22 -22.27 33.67
#